data_AF-A0A178UFC8-F1
#
_entry.id   AF-A0A178UFC8-F1
#
_cell.length_a   1.000
_cell.length_b   1.000
_cell.length_c   1.000
_cell.angle_alpha   90.00
_cell.angle_beta   90.00
_cell.angle_gamma   90.00
#
_symmetry.space_group_name_H-M   'P 1'
#
loop_
_entity.id
_entity.type
_entity.pdbx_description
1 polymer ?
#
loop_
_entity_poly.entity_id
_entity_poly.type
_entity_poly.pdbx_seq_one_letter_code
_entity_poly.pdbx_strand_id
1 'polypeptide(L)'
;MEHFKTKYGDPLIYVTENGFSTSGGPIPFTEAFHDYNRIDYLCSHLCFLRKAIKEKRVNVKGYFVWSLGDNYEFCNGYTVRFGLSYVDFNNVTADRDLKASGLWYQSFLRDTTKNQDLLRSSLPFKNGDRKSLT
;
A
#
# COMPACT_ATOMS: atom_id res chain seq x y z
N MET A 1 -0.65 -15.82 -9.10
CA MET A 1 0.21 -16.64 -8.21
C MET A 1 0.18 -18.13 -8.52
N GLU A 2 -0.97 -18.72 -8.87
CA GLU A 2 -1.09 -20.16 -9.21
C GLU A 2 -0.13 -20.61 -10.33
N HIS A 3 0.13 -19.75 -11.32
CA HIS A 3 1.11 -20.02 -12.37
C HIS A 3 2.51 -20.38 -11.84
N PHE A 4 2.99 -19.69 -10.79
CA PHE A 4 4.29 -20.00 -10.19
C PHE A 4 4.31 -21.40 -9.59
N LYS A 5 3.20 -21.77 -8.96
CA LYS A 5 3.02 -23.10 -8.38
C LYS A 5 3.04 -24.20 -9.43
N THR A 6 2.24 -24.06 -10.48
CA THR A 6 2.08 -25.13 -11.49
C THR A 6 3.25 -25.21 -12.46
N LYS A 7 3.88 -24.07 -12.80
CA LYS A 7 4.93 -24.02 -13.81
C LYS A 7 6.35 -24.13 -13.24
N TYR A 8 6.56 -23.70 -11.99
CA TYR A 8 7.89 -23.59 -11.37
C TYR A 8 8.04 -24.41 -10.09
N GLY A 9 7.13 -25.36 -9.82
CA GLY A 9 7.27 -26.33 -8.74
C GLY A 9 6.99 -25.79 -7.33
N ASP A 10 5.97 -24.95 -7.19
CA ASP A 10 5.57 -24.31 -5.90
C ASP A 10 6.75 -23.70 -5.11
N PRO A 11 7.52 -22.80 -5.74
CA PRO A 11 8.68 -22.20 -5.10
C PRO A 11 8.25 -21.38 -3.89
N LEU A 12 9.18 -21.18 -2.96
CA LEU A 12 9.02 -20.20 -1.90
C LEU A 12 9.00 -18.78 -2.50
N ILE A 13 7.92 -18.03 -2.25
CA ILE A 13 7.71 -16.69 -2.82
C ILE A 13 7.73 -15.61 -1.74
N TYR A 14 8.46 -14.54 -2.03
CA TYR A 14 8.34 -13.24 -1.38
C TYR A 14 7.91 -12.23 -2.43
N VAL A 15 6.82 -11.50 -2.17
CA VAL A 15 6.44 -10.34 -2.99
C VAL A 15 7.31 -9.18 -2.54
N THR A 16 8.47 -9.04 -3.18
CA THR A 16 9.51 -8.06 -2.79
C THR A 16 9.13 -6.61 -3.08
N GLU A 17 8.17 -6.41 -3.98
CA GLU A 17 7.68 -5.08 -4.33
C GLU A 17 6.23 -5.13 -4.78
N ASN A 18 5.40 -4.26 -4.21
CA ASN A 18 4.08 -3.94 -4.71
C ASN A 18 3.63 -2.59 -4.13
N GLY A 19 2.99 -1.74 -4.92
CA GLY A 19 2.64 -0.40 -4.49
C GLY A 19 1.71 0.32 -5.46
N PHE A 20 1.30 1.53 -5.06
CA PHE A 20 0.44 2.40 -5.85
C PHE A 20 1.00 3.82 -5.84
N SER A 21 1.26 4.37 -7.02
CA SER A 21 1.68 5.76 -7.18
C SER A 21 0.49 6.69 -7.07
N THR A 22 0.68 7.82 -6.40
CA THR A 22 -0.16 9.01 -6.56
C THR A 22 0.60 10.05 -7.35
N SER A 23 -0.11 10.92 -8.07
CA SER A 23 0.51 12.11 -8.67
C SER A 23 1.30 12.86 -7.60
N GLY A 24 2.48 13.36 -8.00
CA GLY A 24 3.46 13.95 -7.12
C GLY A 24 4.06 15.23 -7.70
N GLY A 25 4.72 15.97 -6.82
CA GLY A 25 5.26 17.30 -7.02
C GLY A 25 5.47 17.98 -5.67
N PRO A 26 5.82 19.26 -5.63
CA PRO A 26 5.86 20.05 -4.39
C PRO A 26 4.42 20.35 -3.92
N ILE A 27 3.70 19.31 -3.48
CA ILE A 27 2.38 19.41 -2.88
C ILE A 27 2.51 19.41 -1.36
N PRO A 28 1.67 20.16 -0.62
CA PRO A 28 1.70 20.16 0.84
C PRO A 28 1.24 18.80 1.41
N PHE A 29 1.69 18.48 2.63
CA PHE A 29 1.29 17.25 3.32
C PHE A 29 -0.23 17.09 3.42
N THR A 30 -0.98 18.17 3.66
CA THR A 30 -2.45 18.15 3.75
C THR A 30 -3.11 17.57 2.51
N GLU A 31 -2.52 17.75 1.33
CA GLU A 31 -3.00 17.15 0.08
C GLU A 31 -2.50 15.71 -0.07
N ALA A 32 -1.21 15.48 0.20
CA ALA A 32 -0.58 14.16 0.07
C ALA A 32 -1.11 13.12 1.09
N PHE A 33 -1.67 13.58 2.21
CA PHE A 33 -2.17 12.74 3.30
C PHE A 33 -3.35 11.86 2.86
N HIS A 34 -4.26 12.38 2.03
CA HIS A 34 -5.52 11.74 1.64
C HIS A 34 -5.35 10.77 0.46
N ASP A 35 -4.44 9.81 0.59
CA ASP A 35 -4.06 8.85 -0.45
C ASP A 35 -4.90 7.57 -0.48
N TYR A 36 -6.22 7.68 -0.31
CA TYR A 36 -7.13 6.53 -0.11
C TYR A 36 -7.11 5.49 -1.24
N ASN A 37 -6.80 5.91 -2.47
CA ASN A 37 -6.63 4.98 -3.59
C ASN A 37 -5.49 3.97 -3.36
N ARG A 38 -4.43 4.39 -2.65
CA ARG A 38 -3.34 3.49 -2.24
C ARG A 38 -3.83 2.44 -1.25
N ILE A 39 -4.69 2.82 -0.29
CA ILE A 39 -5.31 1.87 0.64
C ILE A 39 -6.15 0.85 -0.10
N ASP A 40 -7.03 1.30 -1.01
CA ASP A 40 -7.88 0.42 -1.80
C ASP A 40 -7.05 -0.60 -2.61
N TYR A 41 -5.96 -0.14 -3.23
CA TYR A 41 -5.05 -0.99 -3.99
C TYR A 41 -4.37 -2.04 -3.10
N LEU A 42 -3.70 -1.61 -2.01
CA LEU A 42 -2.97 -2.50 -1.12
C LEU A 42 -3.90 -3.52 -0.45
N CYS A 43 -5.06 -3.07 0.03
CA CYS A 43 -6.07 -3.93 0.64
C CYS A 43 -6.57 -5.00 -0.35
N SER A 44 -6.88 -4.59 -1.59
CA SER A 44 -7.31 -5.52 -2.63
C SER A 44 -6.22 -6.55 -2.96
N HIS A 45 -4.98 -6.12 -3.12
CA HIS A 45 -3.86 -7.02 -3.41
C HIS A 45 -3.65 -8.03 -2.28
N LEU A 46 -3.64 -7.58 -1.02
CA LEU A 46 -3.49 -8.44 0.16
C LEU A 46 -4.65 -9.42 0.30
N CYS A 47 -5.89 -9.02 -0.02
CA CYS A 47 -7.05 -9.92 -0.08
C CYS A 47 -6.81 -11.06 -1.08
N PHE A 48 -6.41 -10.74 -2.31
CA PHE A 48 -6.14 -11.76 -3.33
C PHE A 48 -4.93 -12.63 -2.97
N LEU A 49 -3.90 -12.06 -2.37
CA LEU A 49 -2.74 -12.80 -1.90
C LEU A 49 -3.13 -13.80 -0.80
N ARG A 50 -3.95 -13.37 0.16
CA ARG A 50 -4.53 -14.25 1.19
C ARG A 50 -5.36 -15.38 0.57
N LYS A 51 -6.19 -15.11 -0.44
CA LYS A 51 -6.95 -16.15 -1.15
C LYS A 51 -6.01 -17.15 -1.84
N ALA A 52 -4.96 -16.68 -2.51
CA ALA A 52 -3.97 -17.55 -3.14
C ALA A 52 -3.27 -18.46 -2.12
N ILE A 53 -2.94 -17.95 -0.93
CA ILE A 53 -2.34 -18.73 0.16
C ILE A 53 -3.35 -19.75 0.73
N LYS A 54 -4.58 -19.32 1.06
CA LYS A 54 -5.56 -20.16 1.76
C LYS A 54 -6.24 -21.19 0.85
N GLU A 55 -6.69 -20.76 -0.32
CA GLU A 55 -7.51 -21.58 -1.24
C GLU A 55 -6.64 -22.38 -2.20
N LYS A 56 -5.55 -21.79 -2.72
CA LYS A 56 -4.68 -22.42 -3.72
C LYS A 56 -3.38 -22.99 -3.14
N ARG A 57 -3.14 -22.77 -1.84
CA ARG A 57 -1.96 -23.28 -1.11
C ARG A 57 -0.65 -22.89 -1.78
N VAL A 58 -0.55 -21.68 -2.33
CA VAL A 58 0.71 -21.16 -2.89
C VAL A 58 1.68 -20.81 -1.75
N ASN A 59 2.95 -21.17 -1.89
CA ASN A 59 3.98 -20.97 -0.87
C ASN A 59 4.51 -19.53 -0.78
N VAL A 60 3.65 -18.57 -0.37
CA VAL A 60 4.05 -17.17 -0.12
C VAL A 60 4.43 -16.98 1.36
N LYS A 61 5.56 -16.33 1.64
CA LYS A 61 6.04 -16.05 3.02
C LYS A 61 6.20 -14.59 3.38
N GLY A 62 6.17 -13.68 2.41
CA GLY A 62 6.29 -12.26 2.71
C GLY A 62 5.75 -11.38 1.61
N TYR A 63 5.42 -10.15 2.01
CA TYR A 63 4.95 -9.08 1.17
C TYR A 63 5.58 -7.78 1.66
N PHE A 64 6.18 -7.03 0.73
CA PHE A 64 6.87 -5.79 1.02
C PHE A 64 6.24 -4.68 0.17
N VAL A 65 5.65 -3.71 0.86
CA VAL A 65 5.03 -2.55 0.21
C VAL A 65 6.11 -1.59 -0.29
N TRP A 66 6.00 -1.20 -1.55
CA TRP A 66 6.73 -0.07 -2.12
C TRP A 66 5.88 1.20 -1.99
N SER A 67 6.25 2.15 -1.14
CA SER A 67 7.49 2.21 -0.35
C SER A 67 7.28 2.78 1.05
N LEU A 68 8.30 2.70 1.91
CA LEU A 68 8.22 3.25 3.27
C LEU A 68 7.96 4.76 3.25
N GLY A 69 8.57 5.49 2.32
CA GLY A 69 8.44 6.93 2.19
C GLY A 69 8.66 7.39 0.76
N ASP A 70 8.15 8.59 0.47
CA ASP A 70 8.32 9.18 -0.85
C ASP A 70 9.79 9.29 -1.22
N ASN A 71 10.12 8.90 -2.44
CA ASN A 71 11.49 8.76 -2.91
C ASN A 71 11.60 9.21 -4.38
N TYR A 72 12.79 9.04 -4.97
CA TYR A 72 13.05 9.33 -6.37
C TYR A 72 12.69 8.14 -7.26
N GLU A 73 11.67 8.28 -8.10
CA GLU A 73 11.08 7.19 -8.89
C GLU A 73 11.64 7.14 -10.32
N PHE A 74 12.95 6.99 -10.44
CA PHE A 74 13.70 6.80 -11.70
C PHE A 74 13.30 7.79 -12.80
N CYS A 75 12.68 7.31 -13.89
CA CYS A 75 12.29 8.13 -15.04
C CYS A 75 11.23 9.18 -14.68
N ASN A 76 10.48 8.99 -13.60
CA ASN A 76 9.47 9.94 -13.14
C ASN A 76 10.04 10.94 -12.11
N GLY A 77 11.26 10.72 -11.63
CA GLY A 77 11.87 11.54 -10.57
C GLY A 77 10.94 11.75 -9.38
N TYR A 78 10.74 13.02 -9.00
CA TYR A 78 9.90 13.42 -7.86
C TYR A 78 8.44 13.76 -8.26
N THR A 79 8.03 13.45 -9.49
CA THR A 79 6.68 13.77 -10.01
C THR A 79 5.62 12.75 -9.63
N VAL A 80 6.01 11.69 -8.94
CA VAL A 80 5.10 10.67 -8.39
C VAL A 80 5.54 10.30 -6.99
N ARG A 81 4.61 9.77 -6.21
CA ARG A 81 4.82 9.44 -4.80
C ARG A 81 4.28 8.03 -4.55
N PHE A 82 5.12 7.11 -4.07
CA PHE A 82 4.73 5.75 -3.68
C PHE A 82 4.70 5.53 -2.16
N GLY A 83 5.27 6.47 -1.39
CA GLY A 83 5.54 6.28 0.01
C GLY A 83 4.29 6.21 0.88
N LEU A 84 4.34 5.34 1.88
CA LEU A 84 3.42 5.34 3.03
C LEU A 84 3.63 6.56 3.94
N SER A 85 4.84 7.12 3.95
CA SER A 85 5.16 8.40 4.57
C SER A 85 5.42 9.49 3.52
N TYR A 86 5.00 10.70 3.84
CA TYR A 86 5.30 11.89 3.09
C TYR A 86 6.74 12.33 3.36
N VAL A 87 7.42 12.76 2.29
CA VAL A 87 8.73 13.42 2.37
C VAL A 87 8.59 14.77 1.69
N ASP A 88 8.90 15.84 2.42
CA ASP A 88 9.05 17.16 1.85
C ASP A 88 10.38 17.23 1.08
N PHE A 89 10.31 17.21 -0.25
CA PHE A 89 11.50 17.28 -1.09
C PHE A 89 12.20 18.65 -1.03
N ASN A 90 11.49 19.71 -0.62
CA ASN A 90 12.09 21.02 -0.40
C ASN A 90 12.73 21.16 0.99
N ASN A 91 12.38 20.27 1.93
CA ASN A 91 12.93 20.22 3.27
C ASN A 91 13.10 18.77 3.74
N VAL A 92 14.10 18.09 3.16
CA VAL A 92 14.35 16.65 3.42
C VAL A 92 14.75 16.34 4.86
N THR A 93 15.10 17.36 5.65
CA THR A 93 15.41 17.25 7.08
C THR A 93 14.18 17.30 7.98
N ALA A 94 13.00 17.65 7.44
CA ALA A 94 11.76 17.60 8.19
C ALA A 94 11.36 16.17 8.56
N ASP A 95 10.52 16.05 9.58
CA ASP A 95 9.94 14.78 9.99
C ASP A 95 9.09 14.17 8.86
N ARG A 96 9.05 12.84 8.82
CA ARG A 96 8.29 12.07 7.83
C ARG A 96 6.95 11.69 8.41
N ASP A 97 5.90 12.37 7.97
CA ASP A 97 4.54 12.11 8.43
C ASP A 97 3.92 10.92 7.68
N LEU A 98 3.27 10.02 8.42
CA LEU A 98 2.49 8.95 7.80
C LEU A 98 1.27 9.53 7.08
N LYS A 99 1.07 9.09 5.83
CA LYS A 99 -0.17 9.34 5.09
C LYS A 99 -1.30 8.46 5.63
N ALA A 100 -2.52 8.67 5.15
CA ALA A 100 -3.64 7.82 5.52
C ALA A 100 -3.35 6.34 5.25
N SER A 101 -2.68 6.02 4.13
CA SER A 101 -2.24 4.66 3.83
C SER A 101 -1.18 4.11 4.78
N GLY A 102 -0.25 4.94 5.26
CA GLY A 102 0.75 4.53 6.24
C GLY A 102 0.13 4.21 7.60
N LEU A 103 -0.81 5.04 8.05
CA LEU A 103 -1.58 4.79 9.28
C LEU A 103 -2.43 3.51 9.16
N TRP A 104 -3.07 3.33 8.01
CA TRP A 104 -3.83 2.11 7.70
C TRP A 104 -2.94 0.87 7.72
N TYR A 105 -1.79 0.92 7.04
CA TYR A 105 -0.87 -0.21 6.96
C TYR A 105 -0.28 -0.57 8.33
N GLN A 106 0.06 0.44 9.14
CA GLN A 106 0.46 0.24 10.54
C GLN A 106 -0.64 -0.48 11.35
N SER A 107 -1.90 -0.07 11.18
CA SER A 107 -3.04 -0.69 11.87
C SER A 107 -3.26 -2.13 11.40
N PHE A 108 -3.18 -2.38 10.09
CA PHE A 108 -3.26 -3.72 9.49
C PHE A 108 -2.20 -4.67 10.04
N LEU A 109 -0.95 -4.20 10.22
CA LEU A 109 0.13 -5.00 10.78
C LEU A 109 -0.02 -5.27 12.28
N ARG A 110 -0.61 -4.35 13.03
CA ARG A 110 -0.84 -4.49 14.48
C ARG A 110 -2.05 -5.36 14.81
N ASP A 111 -3.02 -5.46 13.92
CA ASP A 111 -4.22 -6.26 14.17
C ASP A 111 -3.91 -7.77 14.11
N THR A 112 -3.73 -8.34 15.30
CA THR A 112 -3.49 -9.78 15.52
C THR A 112 -4.78 -10.60 15.63
N THR A 113 -5.95 -10.00 15.45
CA THR A 113 -7.21 -10.74 15.58
C THR A 113 -7.36 -11.74 14.43
N LYS A 114 -7.81 -12.97 14.76
CA LYS A 114 -7.94 -14.08 13.79
C LYS A 114 -8.94 -13.80 12.65
N ASN A 115 -9.72 -12.74 12.76
CA ASN A 115 -10.63 -12.22 11.74
C ASN A 115 -10.10 -10.89 11.19
N GLN A 116 -8.99 -10.94 10.47
CA GLN A 116 -8.69 -9.91 9.48
C GLN A 116 -9.74 -10.00 8.36
N ASP A 117 -10.94 -9.50 8.63
CA ASP A 117 -11.91 -9.17 7.60
C ASP A 117 -11.40 -7.89 6.94
N LEU A 118 -10.54 -8.10 5.94
CA LEU A 118 -10.01 -7.08 5.03
C LEU A 118 -11.10 -6.52 4.10
N LEU A 119 -12.37 -6.61 4.50
CA LEU A 119 -13.48 -6.08 3.75
C LEU A 119 -13.39 -4.56 3.78
N ARG A 120 -13.51 -3.94 2.63
CA ARG A 120 -13.60 -2.48 2.48
C ARG A 120 -14.61 -1.82 3.45
N SER A 121 -15.65 -2.56 3.87
CA SER A 121 -16.69 -2.14 4.81
C SER A 121 -16.27 -2.07 6.27
N SER A 122 -15.17 -2.72 6.68
CA SER A 122 -14.64 -2.66 8.05
C SER A 122 -13.61 -1.53 8.25
N LEU A 123 -13.18 -0.88 7.17
CA LEU A 123 -12.33 0.29 7.23
C LEU A 123 -13.17 1.52 7.66
N PRO A 124 -12.68 2.35 8.59
CA PRO A 124 -13.45 3.44 9.20
C PRO A 124 -13.60 4.67 8.28
N PHE A 125 -13.88 4.46 6.98
CA PHE A 125 -14.06 5.55 6.03
C PHE A 125 -15.53 5.97 5.98
N LYS A 126 -15.81 7.18 6.48
CA LYS A 126 -17.09 7.85 6.26
C LYS A 126 -17.18 8.20 4.77
N ASN A 127 -18.32 7.88 4.14
CA ASN A 127 -18.61 8.21 2.73
C ASN A 127 -18.57 9.74 2.40
N GLY A 128 -18.31 10.61 3.39
CA GLY A 128 -18.25 12.07 3.22
C GLY A 128 -16.96 12.61 2.62
N ASP A 129 -15.84 11.89 2.69
CA ASP A 129 -14.51 12.38 2.28
C ASP A 129 -14.25 12.27 0.76
N ARG A 130 -15.26 11.85 -0.03
CA ARG A 130 -15.18 11.70 -1.50
C ARG A 130 -15.66 12.92 -2.29
N LYS A 131 -16.13 13.99 -1.64
CA LYS A 131 -16.67 15.18 -2.33
C LYS A 131 -15.58 16.22 -2.66
N SER A 132 -14.67 15.92 -3.59
CA SER A 132 -13.88 16.99 -4.24
C SER A 132 -13.19 16.60 -5.55
N LEU A 133 -13.60 15.52 -6.24
CA LEU A 133 -13.04 15.17 -7.54
C LEU A 133 -14.16 14.74 -8.50
N THR A 134 -14.90 15.74 -8.99
CA THR A 134 -15.66 15.71 -10.24
C THR A 134 -15.34 16.97 -11.00
#